data_AF-A0A0R1KKD3-F1
#
_entry.id   AF-A0A0R1KKD3-F1
#
_cell.length_a   1.000
_cell.length_b   1.000
_cell.length_c   1.000
_cell.angle_alpha   90.00
_cell.angle_beta   90.00
_cell.angle_gamma   90.00
#
_symmetry.space_group_name_H-M   'P 1'
#
loop_
_entity.id
_entity.type
_entity.pdbx_description
1 polymer ?
#
loop_
_entity_poly.entity_id
_entity_poly.type
_entity_poly.pdbx_seq_one_letter_code
_entity_poly.pdbx_strand_id
1 'polypeptide(L)'
;MALNINLINGKNIPINEDTYLVAWKYQSSLMASNADHYYLDCIFKGGFEDGKVTEDDEENKLEGLISAADWLTIGKGNNNSIKTTAILSITRD
;
A
#
# COMPACT_ATOMS: atom_id res chain seq x y z
N MET A 1 0.76 -18.01 2.37
CA MET A 1 -0.27 -17.65 3.39
C MET A 1 -1.31 -16.72 2.77
N ALA A 2 -2.51 -16.53 3.36
CA ALA A 2 -3.54 -15.62 2.82
C ALA A 2 -3.89 -14.53 3.85
N LEU A 3 -3.45 -13.30 3.58
CA LEU A 3 -3.89 -12.10 4.30
C LEU A 3 -5.06 -11.47 3.54
N ASN A 4 -5.92 -10.75 4.24
CA ASN A 4 -7.13 -10.15 3.69
C ASN A 4 -7.19 -8.67 4.07
N ILE A 5 -7.22 -7.79 3.08
CA ILE A 5 -7.50 -6.36 3.28
C ILE A 5 -9.01 -6.16 3.22
N ASN A 6 -9.60 -5.80 4.36
CA ASN A 6 -11.02 -5.49 4.47
C ASN A 6 -11.22 -3.99 4.28
N LEU A 7 -12.00 -3.61 3.26
CA LEU A 7 -12.35 -2.23 2.99
C LEU A 7 -13.63 -1.82 3.71
N ILE A 8 -13.78 -0.52 4.00
CA ILE A 8 -14.97 0.05 4.65
C ILE A 8 -16.29 -0.21 3.91
N ASN A 9 -16.22 -0.52 2.61
CA ASN A 9 -17.39 -0.85 1.79
C ASN A 9 -17.75 -2.35 1.83
N GLY A 10 -17.11 -3.12 2.71
CA GLY A 10 -17.32 -4.56 2.86
C GLY A 10 -16.59 -5.42 1.83
N LYS A 11 -15.83 -4.84 0.90
CA LYS A 11 -15.00 -5.60 -0.03
C LYS A 11 -13.77 -6.16 0.69
N ASN A 12 -13.51 -7.45 0.50
CA ASN A 12 -12.29 -8.10 0.95
C ASN A 12 -11.35 -8.32 -0.26
N ILE A 13 -10.06 -8.06 -0.07
CA ILE A 13 -9.03 -8.26 -1.08
C ILE A 13 -7.97 -9.22 -0.53
N PRO A 14 -7.86 -10.44 -1.08
CA PRO A 14 -6.85 -11.39 -0.67
C PRO A 14 -5.47 -10.93 -1.14
N ILE A 15 -4.49 -11.06 -0.25
CA ILE A 15 -3.07 -10.81 -0.44
C ILE A 15 -2.33 -12.11 -0.15
N ASN A 16 -1.50 -12.52 -1.09
CA ASN A 16 -0.61 -13.67 -0.99
C ASN A 16 0.82 -13.26 -1.37
N GLU A 17 1.77 -14.19 -1.23
CA GLU A 17 3.20 -13.99 -1.54
C GLU A 17 3.43 -13.50 -2.98
N ASP A 18 2.61 -13.98 -3.94
CA ASP A 18 2.67 -13.59 -5.35
C ASP A 18 2.02 -12.23 -5.66
N THR A 19 1.42 -11.57 -4.66
CA THR A 19 0.68 -10.33 -4.88
C THR A 19 1.62 -9.19 -5.16
N TYR A 20 1.44 -8.56 -6.33
CA TYR A 20 2.16 -7.35 -6.72
C TYR A 20 1.50 -6.11 -6.13
N LEU A 21 2.27 -5.27 -5.45
CA LEU A 21 1.80 -4.04 -4.83
C LEU A 21 2.56 -2.82 -5.36
N VAL A 22 1.83 -1.73 -5.50
CA VAL A 22 2.42 -0.39 -5.71
C VAL A 22 1.81 0.55 -4.69
N ALA A 23 2.66 1.20 -3.89
CA ALA A 23 2.23 2.12 -2.86
C ALA A 23 2.75 3.53 -3.15
N TRP A 24 1.87 4.50 -2.99
CA TRP A 24 2.13 5.90 -3.28
C TRP A 24 1.90 6.76 -2.05
N LYS A 25 2.80 7.71 -1.83
CA LYS A 25 2.69 8.71 -0.77
C LYS A 25 2.58 10.09 -1.39
N TYR A 26 1.63 10.87 -0.91
CA TYR A 26 1.53 12.29 -1.19
C TYR A 26 2.72 13.02 -0.56
N GLN A 27 3.41 13.84 -1.35
CA GLN A 27 4.42 14.75 -0.85
C GLN A 27 4.21 16.16 -1.41
N SER A 28 4.47 17.15 -0.56
CA SER A 28 4.54 18.56 -0.93
C SER A 28 6.01 18.99 -0.95
N SER A 29 6.48 19.56 -2.07
CA SER A 29 7.80 20.19 -2.10
C SER A 29 7.72 21.58 -1.47
N LEU A 30 8.30 21.76 -0.27
CA LEU A 30 8.57 23.09 0.30
C LEU A 30 9.72 23.82 -0.41
N MET A 31 10.38 23.17 -1.39
CA MET A 31 11.62 23.63 -2.02
C MET A 31 11.41 24.37 -3.36
N ALA A 32 10.17 24.45 -3.87
CA ALA A 32 9.88 25.21 -5.08
C ALA A 32 9.37 26.62 -4.69
N SER A 33 10.24 27.61 -4.84
CA SER A 33 9.88 29.02 -4.70
C SER A 33 8.66 29.35 -5.59
N ASN A 34 7.55 29.71 -4.95
CA ASN A 34 6.33 30.30 -5.50
C ASN A 34 5.22 29.39 -6.07
N ALA A 35 5.27 28.07 -5.89
CA ALA A 35 4.08 27.24 -6.14
C ALA A 35 4.12 25.96 -5.30
N ASP A 36 3.06 25.72 -4.51
CA ASP A 36 2.84 24.44 -3.84
C ASP A 36 2.70 23.34 -4.90
N HIS A 37 3.81 22.68 -5.22
CA HIS A 37 3.81 21.53 -6.11
C HIS A 37 3.60 20.26 -5.30
N TYR A 38 2.47 19.61 -5.59
CA TYR A 38 2.13 18.31 -5.03
C TYR A 38 2.52 17.21 -6.03
N TYR A 39 3.19 16.17 -5.54
CA TYR A 39 3.52 14.99 -6.32
C TYR A 39 3.24 13.72 -5.55
N LEU A 40 3.03 12.63 -6.30
CA LEU A 40 2.90 11.29 -5.77
C LEU A 40 4.25 10.59 -5.84
N ASP A 41 4.82 10.27 -4.69
CA ASP A 41 6.06 9.53 -4.58
C ASP A 41 5.77 8.02 -4.51
N CYS A 42 6.49 7.24 -5.31
CA CYS A 42 6.35 5.79 -5.34
C CYS A 42 7.23 5.19 -4.25
N ILE A 43 6.65 4.89 -3.08
CA ILE A 43 7.41 4.42 -1.92
C ILE A 43 7.64 2.91 -1.93
N PHE A 44 6.83 2.15 -2.69
CA PHE A 44 6.98 0.71 -2.86
C PHE A 44 6.45 0.27 -4.22
N LYS A 45 7.18 -0.65 -4.86
CA LYS A 45 6.77 -1.28 -6.12
C LYS A 45 7.45 -2.64 -6.27
N GLY A 46 6.72 -3.72 -6.05
CA GLY A 46 7.28 -5.07 -6.05
C GLY A 46 6.28 -6.15 -5.71
N GLY A 47 6.74 -7.40 -5.69
CA GLY A 47 6.01 -8.49 -5.05
C GLY A 47 5.99 -8.28 -3.54
N PHE A 48 4.99 -8.82 -2.85
CA PHE A 48 4.89 -8.70 -1.39
C PHE A 48 6.12 -9.30 -0.67
N GLU A 49 6.70 -10.37 -1.21
CA GLU A 49 7.95 -10.95 -0.70
C GLU A 49 9.19 -10.05 -0.85
N ASP A 50 9.18 -9.06 -1.75
CA ASP A 50 10.33 -8.18 -2.00
C ASP A 50 10.58 -7.18 -0.84
N GLY A 51 9.66 -7.12 0.13
CA GLY A 51 9.82 -6.36 1.36
C GLY A 51 10.95 -6.91 2.23
N LYS A 52 12.13 -6.29 2.16
CA LYS A 52 13.32 -6.58 2.99
C LYS A 52 13.09 -6.25 4.48
N VAL A 53 12.29 -7.04 5.18
CA VAL A 53 12.33 -7.14 6.65
C VAL A 53 12.30 -8.64 6.99
N THR A 54 13.35 -9.07 7.68
CA THR A 54 13.62 -10.43 8.14
C THR A 54 12.50 -10.93 9.05
N GLU A 55 11.89 -12.06 8.68
CA GLU A 55 11.08 -13.01 9.49
C GLU A 55 9.92 -12.50 10.37
N ASP A 56 9.77 -11.20 10.60
CA ASP A 56 8.73 -10.63 11.46
C ASP A 56 7.46 -10.32 10.64
N ASP A 57 6.38 -10.99 11.07
CA ASP A 57 4.96 -10.88 10.69
C ASP A 57 4.61 -10.15 9.39
N GLU A 58 4.18 -10.92 8.38
CA GLU A 58 3.66 -10.39 7.12
C GLU A 58 2.51 -9.39 7.32
N GLU A 59 1.69 -9.57 8.36
CA GLU A 59 0.64 -8.62 8.72
C GLU A 59 1.25 -7.25 9.07
N ASN A 60 2.27 -7.20 9.91
CA ASN A 60 2.98 -5.98 10.27
C ASN A 60 3.65 -5.31 9.06
N LYS A 61 4.16 -6.09 8.10
CA LYS A 61 4.72 -5.53 6.85
C LYS A 61 3.66 -4.77 6.05
N LEU A 62 2.48 -5.39 5.89
CA LEU A 62 1.37 -4.80 5.15
C LEU A 62 0.78 -3.60 5.89
N GLU A 63 0.60 -3.69 7.21
CA GLU A 63 0.16 -2.57 8.07
C GLU A 63 1.14 -1.40 8.01
N GLY A 64 2.44 -1.67 8.09
CA GLY A 64 3.48 -0.64 7.98
C GLY A 64 3.45 0.06 6.62
N LEU A 65 3.30 -0.71 5.54
CA LEU A 65 3.16 -0.15 4.19
C LEU A 65 1.90 0.70 4.04
N ILE A 66 0.76 0.21 4.53
CA ILE A 66 -0.53 0.93 4.51
C ILE A 66 -0.45 2.22 5.34
N SER A 67 0.22 2.18 6.50
CA SER A 67 0.40 3.34 7.37
C SER A 67 1.30 4.41 6.75
N ALA A 68 2.25 4.01 5.90
CA ALA A 68 3.17 4.92 5.23
C ALA A 68 2.61 5.49 3.91
N ALA A 69 1.67 4.79 3.27
CA ALA A 69 1.11 5.12 1.98
C ALA A 69 -0.23 5.85 2.09
N ASP A 70 -0.55 6.66 1.08
CA ASP A 70 -1.87 7.28 0.91
C ASP A 70 -2.72 6.52 -0.11
N TRP A 71 -2.08 5.89 -1.09
CA TRP A 71 -2.73 5.01 -2.07
C TRP A 71 -1.99 3.69 -2.25
N LEU A 72 -2.77 2.63 -2.48
CA LEU A 72 -2.29 1.29 -2.75
C LEU A 72 -2.94 0.74 -4.02
N THR A 73 -2.13 0.21 -4.93
CA THR A 73 -2.56 -0.51 -6.12
C THR A 73 -2.19 -1.98 -5.95
N ILE A 74 -3.14 -2.87 -6.19
CA ILE A 74 -2.97 -4.32 -6.02
C ILE A 74 -3.10 -4.98 -7.39
N GLY A 75 -2.10 -5.75 -7.79
CA GLY A 75 -2.02 -6.45 -9.08
C GLY A 75 -1.16 -5.71 -10.13
N LYS A 76 -0.36 -6.48 -10.87
CA LYS A 76 0.51 -5.95 -11.93
C LYS A 76 -0.33 -5.42 -13.10
N GLY A 77 -0.15 -4.15 -13.45
CA GLY A 77 -0.89 -3.51 -14.54
C GLY A 77 -2.33 -3.10 -14.20
N ASN A 78 -2.73 -3.18 -12.93
CA ASN A 78 -3.98 -2.62 -12.46
C ASN A 78 -3.87 -1.09 -12.38
N ASN A 79 -4.86 -0.37 -12.93
CA ASN A 79 -4.91 1.09 -12.90
C ASN A 79 -5.82 1.63 -11.79
N ASN A 80 -6.47 0.74 -11.02
CA ASN A 80 -7.30 1.12 -9.89
C ASN A 80 -6.45 1.19 -8.62
N SER A 81 -6.53 2.33 -7.93
CA SER A 81 -5.88 2.55 -6.65
C SER A 81 -6.91 2.67 -5.53
N ILE A 82 -6.56 2.16 -4.37
CA ILE A 82 -7.34 2.20 -3.14
C ILE A 82 -6.72 3.27 -2.26
N LYS A 83 -7.52 4.18 -1.70
CA LYS A 83 -7.04 5.06 -0.63
C LYS A 83 -6.81 4.23 0.62
N THR A 84 -5.66 4.37 1.27
CA THR A 84 -5.36 3.62 2.50
C THR A 84 -6.36 3.90 3.61
N THR A 85 -6.93 5.10 3.65
CA THR A 85 -8.04 5.46 4.57
C THR A 85 -9.35 4.72 4.33
N ALA A 86 -9.50 4.01 3.21
CA ALA A 86 -10.64 3.13 2.96
C ALA A 86 -10.41 1.71 3.49
N ILE A 87 -9.24 1.40 4.03
CA ILE A 87 -8.93 0.12 4.67
C ILE A 87 -9.45 0.16 6.11
N LEU A 88 -10.30 -0.80 6.44
CA LEU A 88 -10.90 -0.95 7.76
C LEU A 88 -10.03 -1.81 8.68
N SER A 89 -9.56 -2.95 8.17
CA SER A 89 -8.71 -3.88 8.92
C SER A 89 -7.95 -4.81 7.99
N ILE A 90 -6.92 -5.44 8.54
CA ILE A 90 -6.25 -6.59 7.95
C ILE A 90 -6.62 -7.81 8.79
N THR A 91 -6.88 -8.94 8.14
CA THR A 91 -7.17 -10.20 8.82
C THR A 91 -6.37 -11.33 8.19
N ARG A 92 -6.09 -12.35 9.00
CA ARG A 92 -5.39 -13.57 8.59
C ARG A 92 -6.37 -14.75 8.67
N ASP A 93 -6.46 -15.53 7.60
CA ASP A 93 -7.17 -16.81 7.60
C ASP A 93 -6.26 -17.96 8.06
#